data_AF-A0A5E6NRH5-F1
#
_entry.id   AF-A0A5E6NRH5-F1
#
_cell.length_a   1.000
_cell.length_b   1.000
_cell.length_c   1.000
_cell.angle_alpha   90.00
_cell.angle_beta   90.00
_cell.angle_gamma   90.00
#
_symmetry.space_group_name_H-M   'P 1'
#
loop_
_entity.id
_entity.type
_entity.pdbx_description
1 polymer ?
#
loop_
_entity_poly.entity_id
_entity_poly.type
_entity_poly.pdbx_seq_one_letter_code
_entity_poly.pdbx_strand_id
1 'polypeptide(L)'
;MDSYTDEHYDVSLSIDKDGKPKIERIYGNKRLSELKGALKVFVKAKGFSETEQMLHQFKEALPSDASMSHLNIKTPKDNDWFAQGSVLKQGQDLGKFGRGLNVSVLVHSNPEDSQVLMALCNRNSEVIIVKGGRGNTAFVESPYIPKNVIQLTEFGNSVLKQQLLAFRGDDFDADIRVRIVHGDVKQIPTTRETLENLELISQVTQQPIRNITISASTTKKLGHYQELVTALSNKYEVNIVVWTKTEGGEPVEWLSKTPQDSDVIVRTPPHLAETQPHNDKKLQDWDTPNQEQINKLKAESQKTKPQLANHDHQVLIQTEPDDNVKDSALKLALKHPAQTTIVQMQKDGTYRVVYGTDLDKITGRVKLSVVGYGRKTQEGGDTLGGRSATELSANITKLNQALTGDADIRRISLVGCNIDSDNPTDNSESQYGRKMLEKLSQSNIKVPVVVRSNYVAVDEHGRKITSSTGAGDWIHKDSAAKTIYSLGATGAVISRVYNNEGTLIKI
;
A
#
# COMPACT_ATOMS: atom_id res chain seq x y z
N MET A 1 -2.37 39.86 15.41
CA MET A 1 -1.20 40.19 14.58
C MET A 1 -1.27 39.33 13.34
N ASP A 2 -1.14 39.92 12.16
CA ASP A 2 -1.15 39.22 10.88
C ASP A 2 0.23 38.56 10.70
N SER A 3 0.31 37.23 10.86
CA SER A 3 1.57 36.47 10.90
C SER A 3 2.42 36.64 9.63
N TYR A 4 1.81 37.07 8.53
CA TYR A 4 2.50 37.31 7.25
C TYR A 4 3.11 38.72 7.16
N THR A 5 2.80 39.62 8.08
CA THR A 5 3.35 40.99 8.10
C THR A 5 4.65 41.15 8.90
N ASP A 6 5.03 40.13 9.68
CA ASP A 6 6.27 40.10 10.48
C ASP A 6 7.47 39.53 9.68
N GLU A 7 7.27 39.11 8.44
CA GLU A 7 8.36 38.68 7.55
C GLU A 7 9.23 39.86 7.08
N HIS A 8 10.49 39.58 6.76
CA HIS A 8 11.40 40.56 6.18
C HIS A 8 11.04 40.83 4.71
N TYR A 9 10.67 42.07 4.40
CA TYR A 9 10.39 42.57 3.04
C TYR A 9 11.34 43.70 2.69
N ASP A 10 11.92 43.66 1.48
CA ASP A 10 12.80 44.71 0.97
C ASP A 10 12.03 46.01 0.73
N VAL A 11 10.79 45.90 0.24
CA VAL A 11 9.91 47.03 -0.08
C VAL A 11 8.48 46.73 0.37
N SER A 12 7.79 47.74 0.89
CA SER A 12 6.35 47.72 1.18
C SER A 12 5.63 48.79 0.37
N LEU A 13 4.58 48.39 -0.35
CA LEU A 13 3.83 49.22 -1.28
C LEU A 13 2.35 49.33 -0.88
N SER A 14 1.74 50.46 -1.25
CA SER A 14 0.30 50.65 -1.32
C SER A 14 -0.06 51.42 -2.61
N ILE A 15 -1.34 51.66 -2.83
CA ILE A 15 -1.85 52.35 -4.02
C ILE A 15 -2.37 53.73 -3.61
N ASP A 16 -1.80 54.80 -4.17
CA ASP A 16 -2.22 56.18 -3.91
C ASP A 16 -3.60 56.49 -4.52
N LYS A 17 -4.13 57.70 -4.30
CA LYS A 17 -5.44 58.15 -4.80
C LYS A 17 -5.51 58.20 -6.33
N ASP A 18 -4.41 58.46 -7.00
CA ASP A 18 -4.28 58.50 -8.45
C ASP A 18 -3.90 57.15 -9.07
N GLY A 19 -3.87 56.07 -8.29
CA GLY A 19 -3.58 54.71 -8.75
C GLY A 19 -2.09 54.38 -8.87
N LYS A 20 -1.20 55.33 -8.54
CA LYS A 20 0.25 55.14 -8.63
C LYS A 20 0.83 54.34 -7.46
N PRO A 21 2.02 53.73 -7.63
CA PRO A 21 2.72 53.05 -6.55
C PRO A 21 3.15 54.04 -5.46
N LYS A 22 2.68 53.81 -4.24
CA LYS A 22 3.14 54.52 -3.04
C LYS A 22 4.08 53.61 -2.24
N ILE A 23 5.33 54.01 -2.13
CA ILE A 23 6.32 53.31 -1.30
C ILE A 23 6.07 53.68 0.16
N GLU A 24 5.60 52.72 0.96
CA GLU A 24 5.38 52.88 2.39
C GLU A 24 6.69 52.73 3.17
N ARG A 25 7.56 51.81 2.74
CA ARG A 25 8.84 51.52 3.37
C ARG A 25 9.80 50.86 2.41
N ILE A 26 11.09 51.21 2.52
CA ILE A 26 12.20 50.42 2.00
C ILE A 26 13.04 49.97 3.20
N TYR A 27 13.36 48.68 3.26
CA TYR A 27 14.13 48.13 4.37
C TYR A 27 15.51 48.77 4.48
N GLY A 28 15.95 49.03 5.71
CA GLY A 28 17.23 49.67 5.98
C GLY A 28 17.30 51.15 5.60
N ASN A 29 16.15 51.81 5.41
CA ASN A 29 16.05 53.23 5.04
C ASN A 29 16.79 53.59 3.74
N LYS A 30 16.93 52.62 2.83
CA LYS A 30 17.51 52.82 1.51
C LYS A 30 16.59 53.67 0.63
N ARG A 31 17.17 54.31 -0.38
CA ARG A 31 16.45 54.94 -1.49
C ARG A 31 16.09 53.90 -2.55
N LEU A 32 15.07 54.19 -3.35
CA LEU A 32 14.67 53.33 -4.48
C LEU A 32 15.85 53.02 -5.42
N SER A 33 16.70 54.02 -5.68
CA SER A 33 17.90 53.91 -6.53
C SER A 33 18.99 52.98 -5.97
N GLU A 34 18.92 52.61 -4.69
CA GLU A 34 19.91 51.77 -4.01
C GLU A 34 19.48 50.29 -3.91
N LEU A 35 18.27 49.96 -4.41
CA LEU A 35 17.79 48.59 -4.47
C LEU A 35 18.57 47.80 -5.52
N LYS A 36 18.88 46.54 -5.18
CA LYS A 36 19.62 45.62 -6.04
C LYS A 36 19.12 44.19 -5.86
N GLY A 37 19.27 43.38 -6.90
CA GLY A 37 18.99 41.96 -6.88
C GLY A 37 17.50 41.61 -6.93
N ALA A 38 17.20 40.39 -6.46
CA ALA A 38 15.86 39.82 -6.45
C ALA A 38 15.11 40.25 -5.17
N LEU A 39 14.18 41.18 -5.31
CA LEU A 39 13.46 41.82 -4.20
C LEU A 39 12.23 40.99 -3.77
N LYS A 40 11.96 40.99 -2.46
CA LYS A 40 10.71 40.54 -1.83
C LYS A 40 9.87 41.74 -1.45
N VAL A 41 8.68 41.86 -2.06
CA VAL A 41 7.83 43.05 -1.97
C VAL A 41 6.52 42.70 -1.29
N PHE A 42 6.14 43.48 -0.29
CA PHE A 42 4.81 43.42 0.34
C PHE A 42 3.88 44.47 -0.27
N VAL A 43 2.63 44.11 -0.54
CA VAL A 43 1.66 44.96 -1.22
C VAL A 43 0.35 45.00 -0.43
N LYS A 44 -0.07 46.21 -0.03
CA LYS A 44 -1.44 46.49 0.43
C LYS A 44 -2.29 46.81 -0.80
N ALA A 45 -3.04 45.82 -1.29
CA ALA A 45 -3.77 45.91 -2.55
C ALA A 45 -5.07 46.73 -2.47
N LYS A 46 -5.57 47.12 -3.65
CA LYS A 46 -6.98 47.53 -3.87
C LYS A 46 -7.65 46.46 -4.76
N GLY A 47 -8.36 46.85 -5.81
CA GLY A 47 -8.85 45.92 -6.82
C GLY A 47 -7.72 45.27 -7.61
N PHE A 48 -8.04 44.15 -8.26
CA PHE A 48 -7.08 43.33 -9.00
C PHE A 48 -6.38 44.16 -10.09
N SER A 49 -7.15 44.78 -10.97
CA SER A 49 -6.63 45.55 -12.11
C SER A 49 -5.80 46.76 -11.69
N GLU A 50 -6.24 47.50 -10.67
CA GLU A 50 -5.50 48.65 -10.14
C GLU A 50 -4.17 48.23 -9.53
N THR A 51 -4.17 47.08 -8.85
CA THR A 51 -2.95 46.55 -8.23
C THR A 51 -1.97 46.03 -9.28
N GLU A 52 -2.46 45.36 -10.32
CA GLU A 52 -1.65 44.93 -11.46
C GLU A 52 -1.00 46.11 -12.18
N GLN A 53 -1.79 47.15 -12.50
CA GLN A 53 -1.27 48.36 -13.14
C GLN A 53 -0.21 49.06 -12.28
N MET A 54 -0.46 49.19 -10.97
CA MET A 54 0.50 49.78 -10.03
C MET A 54 1.81 49.00 -9.99
N LEU A 55 1.75 47.67 -9.99
CA LEU A 55 2.94 46.81 -9.97
C LEU A 55 3.74 46.89 -11.26
N HIS A 56 3.09 47.06 -12.42
CA HIS A 56 3.78 47.35 -13.68
C HIS A 56 4.54 48.68 -13.61
N GLN A 57 3.91 49.75 -13.10
CA GLN A 57 4.57 51.05 -12.92
C GLN A 57 5.74 50.96 -11.94
N PHE A 58 5.58 50.22 -10.83
CA PHE A 58 6.68 50.01 -9.89
C PHE A 58 7.83 49.22 -10.52
N LYS A 59 7.54 48.20 -11.33
CA LYS A 59 8.52 47.44 -12.09
C LYS A 59 9.36 48.34 -13.01
N GLU A 60 8.71 49.28 -13.69
CA GLU A 60 9.37 50.26 -14.57
C GLU A 60 10.23 51.27 -13.80
N ALA A 61 9.87 51.57 -12.55
CA ALA A 61 10.60 52.50 -11.69
C ALA A 61 11.81 51.88 -10.98
N LEU A 62 11.98 50.55 -11.04
CA LEU A 62 13.10 49.87 -10.39
C LEU A 62 14.44 50.15 -11.09
N PRO A 63 15.56 50.21 -10.34
CA PRO A 63 16.91 50.22 -10.92
C PRO A 63 17.16 49.02 -11.83
N SER A 64 18.04 49.18 -12.82
CA SER A 64 18.35 48.12 -13.79
C SER A 64 18.95 46.84 -13.18
N ASP A 65 19.59 46.95 -12.01
CA ASP A 65 20.14 45.81 -11.27
C ASP A 65 19.17 45.25 -10.21
N ALA A 66 17.93 45.73 -10.16
CA ALA A 66 16.87 45.26 -9.28
C ALA A 66 15.72 44.61 -10.05
N SER A 67 15.09 43.61 -9.44
CA SER A 67 13.89 42.96 -10.00
C SER A 67 12.97 42.49 -8.88
N MET A 68 11.67 42.52 -9.11
CA MET A 68 10.74 41.83 -8.22
C MET A 68 10.90 40.33 -8.41
N SER A 69 10.96 39.58 -7.30
CA SER A 69 11.06 38.13 -7.33
C SER A 69 9.94 37.43 -6.57
N HIS A 70 9.50 38.06 -5.47
CA HIS A 70 8.44 37.56 -4.61
C HIS A 70 7.50 38.71 -4.27
N LEU A 71 6.20 38.50 -4.49
CA LEU A 71 5.14 39.38 -4.05
C LEU A 71 4.38 38.70 -2.92
N ASN A 72 4.21 39.41 -1.81
CA ASN A 72 3.19 39.09 -0.83
C ASN A 72 2.11 40.18 -0.88
N ILE A 73 0.90 39.79 -1.25
CA ILE A 73 -0.22 40.69 -1.50
C ILE A 73 -1.30 40.42 -0.46
N LYS A 74 -1.60 41.46 0.33
CA LYS A 74 -2.75 41.47 1.22
C LYS A 74 -3.94 42.15 0.53
N THR A 75 -5.03 41.41 0.32
CA THR A 75 -6.25 41.93 -0.29
C THR A 75 -7.08 42.76 0.70
N PRO A 76 -7.82 43.77 0.22
CA PRO A 76 -8.70 44.57 1.08
C PRO A 76 -9.96 43.78 1.49
N LYS A 77 -10.48 44.07 2.68
CA LYS A 77 -11.65 43.40 3.28
C LYS A 77 -12.89 43.43 2.38
N ASP A 78 -13.17 44.58 1.76
CA ASP A 78 -14.40 44.79 0.97
C ASP A 78 -14.23 44.45 -0.53
N ASN A 79 -13.05 43.97 -0.95
CA ASN A 79 -12.74 43.66 -2.35
C ASN A 79 -11.74 42.50 -2.46
N ASP A 80 -12.14 41.33 -1.96
CA ASP A 80 -11.38 40.09 -2.06
C ASP A 80 -11.37 39.60 -3.52
N TRP A 81 -10.18 39.45 -4.08
CA TRP A 81 -9.95 39.05 -5.48
C TRP A 81 -10.53 37.67 -5.81
N PHE A 82 -10.77 36.84 -4.80
CA PHE A 82 -11.29 35.49 -4.96
C PHE A 82 -12.73 35.33 -4.47
N ALA A 83 -13.46 36.44 -4.23
CA ALA A 83 -14.85 36.39 -3.80
C ALA A 83 -15.82 35.87 -4.89
N GLN A 84 -15.43 35.93 -6.16
CA GLN A 84 -16.27 35.53 -7.30
C GLN A 84 -15.49 34.67 -8.30
N GLY A 85 -16.21 33.91 -9.13
CA GLY A 85 -15.63 33.03 -10.16
C GLY A 85 -15.36 31.60 -9.70
N SER A 86 -15.11 30.70 -10.66
CA SER A 86 -14.71 29.32 -10.37
C SER A 86 -13.25 29.26 -9.92
N VAL A 87 -12.87 28.20 -9.21
CA VAL A 87 -11.48 27.99 -8.77
C VAL A 87 -10.53 27.95 -9.96
N LEU A 88 -10.97 27.32 -11.05
CA LEU A 88 -10.21 27.27 -12.30
C LEU A 88 -9.90 28.68 -12.81
N LYS A 89 -10.92 29.54 -12.90
CA LYS A 89 -10.76 30.92 -13.37
C LYS A 89 -9.83 31.73 -12.46
N GLN A 90 -10.01 31.58 -11.15
CA GLN A 90 -9.17 32.20 -10.13
C GLN A 90 -7.70 31.78 -10.26
N GLY A 91 -7.43 30.50 -10.50
CA GLY A 91 -6.09 29.96 -10.69
C GLY A 91 -5.43 30.51 -11.95
N GLN A 92 -6.18 30.55 -13.06
CA GLN A 92 -5.72 31.12 -14.32
C GLN A 92 -5.37 32.60 -14.23
N ASP A 93 -6.22 33.39 -13.57
CA ASP A 93 -6.00 34.83 -13.44
C ASP A 93 -4.77 35.11 -12.58
N LEU A 94 -4.59 34.37 -11.47
CA LEU A 94 -3.38 34.45 -10.65
C LEU A 94 -2.13 33.96 -11.40
N GLY A 95 -2.24 32.88 -12.18
CA GLY A 95 -1.14 32.35 -13.00
C GLY A 95 -0.72 33.32 -14.11
N LYS A 96 -1.69 33.96 -14.78
CA LYS A 96 -1.43 35.02 -15.78
C LYS A 96 -0.75 36.22 -15.15
N PHE A 97 -1.24 36.66 -13.99
CA PHE A 97 -0.65 37.74 -13.21
C PHE A 97 0.81 37.48 -12.81
N GLY A 98 1.09 36.32 -12.22
CA GLY A 98 2.46 35.91 -11.84
C GLY A 98 3.40 35.82 -13.04
N ARG A 99 2.95 35.26 -14.17
CA ARG A 99 3.73 35.16 -15.41
C ARG A 99 3.98 36.51 -16.07
N GLY A 100 2.97 37.39 -16.14
CA GLY A 100 3.10 38.74 -16.71
C GLY A 100 4.13 39.59 -15.98
N LEU A 101 4.25 39.40 -14.66
CA LEU A 101 5.24 40.09 -13.84
C LEU A 101 6.59 39.35 -13.73
N ASN A 102 6.63 38.05 -14.01
CA ASN A 102 7.77 37.14 -13.80
C ASN A 102 8.18 37.00 -12.30
N VAL A 103 7.19 36.78 -11.45
CA VAL A 103 7.32 36.78 -9.98
C VAL A 103 6.58 35.60 -9.35
N SER A 104 7.07 35.14 -8.20
CA SER A 104 6.27 34.29 -7.31
C SER A 104 5.29 35.18 -6.55
N VAL A 105 4.03 34.75 -6.42
CA VAL A 105 2.98 35.53 -5.78
C VAL A 105 2.36 34.73 -4.65
N LEU A 106 2.26 35.34 -3.48
CA LEU A 106 1.43 34.93 -2.37
C LEU A 106 0.34 35.99 -2.22
N VAL A 107 -0.93 35.57 -2.31
CA VAL A 107 -2.09 36.43 -2.03
C VAL A 107 -2.79 35.89 -0.80
N HIS A 108 -3.08 36.76 0.16
CA HIS A 108 -3.85 36.39 1.34
C HIS A 108 -4.80 37.52 1.75
N SER A 109 -5.82 37.14 2.49
CA SER A 109 -6.88 38.02 2.97
C SER A 109 -7.00 37.90 4.49
N ASN A 110 -7.93 38.65 5.11
CA ASN A 110 -8.19 38.50 6.53
C ASN A 110 -9.03 37.21 6.78
N PRO A 111 -8.65 36.34 7.73
CA PRO A 111 -9.25 35.01 7.89
C PRO A 111 -10.74 34.96 8.22
N GLU A 112 -11.29 36.03 8.80
CA GLU A 112 -12.68 36.05 9.30
C GLU A 112 -13.73 36.23 8.18
N ASP A 113 -13.34 36.74 7.01
CA ASP A 113 -14.29 37.20 5.97
C ASP A 113 -14.11 36.52 4.59
N SER A 114 -13.08 35.72 4.38
CA SER A 114 -12.70 35.23 3.04
C SER A 114 -12.98 33.75 2.77
N GLN A 115 -13.50 33.46 1.58
CA GLN A 115 -13.64 32.09 1.07
C GLN A 115 -12.28 31.46 0.69
N VAL A 116 -11.31 32.26 0.24
CA VAL A 116 -9.92 31.84 -0.01
C VAL A 116 -9.03 32.40 1.10
N LEU A 117 -8.37 31.50 1.84
CA LEU A 117 -7.44 31.88 2.90
C LEU A 117 -6.09 32.33 2.33
N MET A 118 -5.68 31.67 1.25
CA MET A 118 -4.38 31.88 0.62
C MET A 118 -4.41 31.40 -0.83
N ALA A 119 -3.75 32.13 -1.71
CA ALA A 119 -3.42 31.67 -3.05
C ALA A 119 -1.93 31.89 -3.34
N LEU A 120 -1.30 30.91 -3.99
CA LEU A 120 0.11 30.93 -4.34
C LEU A 120 0.26 30.70 -5.84
N CYS A 121 1.16 31.43 -6.50
CA CYS A 121 1.67 31.10 -7.82
C CYS A 121 3.19 31.07 -7.74
N ASN A 122 3.80 29.93 -8.07
CA ASN A 122 5.26 29.84 -8.15
C ASN A 122 5.75 30.14 -9.58
N ARG A 123 7.04 30.44 -9.73
CA ARG A 123 7.67 30.67 -11.05
C ARG A 123 7.61 29.46 -11.99
N ASN A 124 7.40 28.26 -11.45
CA ASN A 124 7.27 27.02 -12.23
C ASN A 124 5.84 26.80 -12.76
N SER A 125 4.97 27.83 -12.68
CA SER A 125 3.57 27.83 -13.12
C SER A 125 2.63 26.92 -12.34
N GLU A 126 3.01 26.48 -11.14
CA GLU A 126 2.07 25.83 -10.22
C GLU A 126 1.29 26.89 -9.45
N VAL A 127 -0.04 26.72 -9.44
CA VAL A 127 -0.96 27.61 -8.75
C VAL A 127 -1.70 26.82 -7.68
N ILE A 128 -1.69 27.32 -6.46
CA ILE A 128 -2.37 26.70 -5.31
C ILE A 128 -3.41 27.69 -4.79
N ILE A 129 -4.66 27.27 -4.68
CA ILE A 129 -5.74 28.04 -4.05
C ILE A 129 -6.24 27.26 -2.84
N VAL A 130 -6.12 27.85 -1.66
CA VAL A 130 -6.57 27.27 -0.40
C VAL A 130 -7.86 27.96 0.03
N LYS A 131 -8.97 27.22 0.02
CA LYS A 131 -10.27 27.71 0.49
C LYS A 131 -10.51 27.41 1.96
N GLY A 132 -11.00 28.40 2.70
CA GLY A 132 -11.38 28.28 4.11
C GLY A 132 -12.75 27.65 4.27
N GLY A 133 -12.91 26.74 5.23
CA GLY A 133 -14.15 26.01 5.48
C GLY A 133 -13.96 24.74 6.30
N ARG A 134 -14.95 23.83 6.29
CA ARG A 134 -14.88 22.53 6.99
C ARG A 134 -13.86 21.62 6.30
N GLY A 135 -12.57 21.86 6.53
CA GLY A 135 -11.48 20.98 6.13
C GLY A 135 -10.32 21.61 5.36
N ASN A 136 -10.36 22.91 5.03
CA ASN A 136 -9.33 23.59 4.23
C ASN A 136 -8.96 22.84 2.94
N THR A 137 -9.71 23.04 1.86
CA THR A 137 -9.41 22.40 0.56
C THR A 137 -8.36 23.20 -0.20
N ALA A 138 -7.32 22.51 -0.68
CA ALA A 138 -6.31 23.07 -1.57
C ALA A 138 -6.54 22.56 -3.00
N PHE A 139 -6.72 23.48 -3.93
CA PHE A 139 -6.77 23.23 -5.36
C PHE A 139 -5.41 23.55 -5.96
N VAL A 140 -4.84 22.62 -6.72
CA VAL A 140 -3.50 22.73 -7.27
C VAL A 140 -3.52 22.54 -8.76
N GLU A 141 -3.30 23.63 -9.50
CA GLU A 141 -3.00 23.58 -10.92
C GLU A 141 -1.49 23.32 -11.08
N SER A 142 -1.11 22.14 -11.58
CA SER A 142 0.27 21.69 -11.64
C SER A 142 0.59 21.00 -12.97
N PRO A 143 1.69 21.39 -13.66
CA PRO A 143 2.06 20.81 -14.95
C PRO A 143 2.47 19.33 -14.85
N TYR A 144 2.71 18.82 -13.64
CA TYR A 144 3.06 17.42 -13.39
C TYR A 144 1.86 16.48 -13.39
N ILE A 145 0.63 17.01 -13.32
CA ILE A 145 -0.57 16.20 -13.46
C ILE A 145 -0.81 15.92 -14.95
N PRO A 146 -1.02 14.65 -15.36
CA PRO A 146 -1.32 14.34 -16.75
C PRO A 146 -2.61 15.02 -17.24
N LYS A 147 -2.68 15.30 -18.54
CA LYS A 147 -3.92 15.80 -19.16
C LYS A 147 -5.09 14.84 -18.89
N ASN A 148 -6.30 15.38 -18.68
CA ASN A 148 -7.54 14.66 -18.36
C ASN A 148 -7.43 13.77 -17.12
N VAL A 149 -6.59 14.15 -16.16
CA VAL A 149 -6.51 13.49 -14.85
C VAL A 149 -6.80 14.54 -13.77
N ILE A 150 -7.69 14.18 -12.85
CA ILE A 150 -7.85 14.89 -11.59
C ILE A 150 -7.40 13.96 -10.48
N GLN A 151 -6.48 14.43 -9.65
CA GLN A 151 -5.99 13.69 -8.49
C GLN A 151 -6.54 14.28 -7.20
N LEU A 152 -7.21 13.45 -6.41
CA LEU A 152 -7.64 13.74 -5.05
C LEU A 152 -6.69 13.05 -4.08
N THR A 153 -6.05 13.81 -3.19
CA THR A 153 -5.29 13.26 -2.06
C THR A 153 -6.07 13.50 -0.78
N GLU A 154 -6.38 12.42 -0.09
CA GLU A 154 -7.33 12.42 1.01
C GLU A 154 -6.67 11.89 2.30
N PHE A 155 -6.91 12.59 3.40
CA PHE A 155 -6.40 12.24 4.72
C PHE A 155 -7.59 12.10 5.68
N GLY A 156 -7.95 10.88 6.03
CA GLY A 156 -9.10 10.63 6.90
C GLY A 156 -8.88 11.24 8.28
N ASN A 157 -9.85 12.01 8.77
CA ASN A 157 -9.94 12.54 10.13
C ASN A 157 -8.65 13.15 10.73
N SER A 158 -7.73 13.61 9.87
CA SER A 158 -6.52 14.35 10.24
C SER A 158 -6.90 15.75 10.72
N VAL A 159 -6.21 16.28 11.73
CA VAL A 159 -6.32 17.68 12.20
C VAL A 159 -6.10 18.67 11.05
N LEU A 160 -5.31 18.26 10.05
CA LEU A 160 -5.08 19.07 8.87
C LEU A 160 -6.32 19.15 7.97
N LYS A 161 -7.17 18.11 7.92
CA LYS A 161 -8.30 17.91 6.98
C LYS A 161 -8.03 18.28 5.51
N GLN A 162 -6.79 18.66 5.18
CA GLN A 162 -6.43 19.32 3.94
C GLN A 162 -6.59 18.32 2.82
N GLN A 163 -7.61 18.53 2.02
CA GLN A 163 -7.84 17.78 0.82
C GLN A 163 -7.11 18.48 -0.32
N LEU A 164 -6.35 17.71 -1.07
CA LEU A 164 -5.64 18.21 -2.24
C LEU A 164 -6.36 17.77 -3.49
N LEU A 165 -6.89 18.70 -4.28
CA LEU A 165 -7.39 18.44 -5.62
C LEU A 165 -6.40 19.02 -6.62
N ALA A 166 -5.66 18.15 -7.30
CA ALA A 166 -4.65 18.53 -8.28
C ALA A 166 -5.10 18.22 -9.71
N PHE A 167 -4.82 19.15 -10.62
CA PHE A 167 -5.14 19.09 -12.05
C PHE A 167 -4.11 19.86 -12.88
N ARG A 168 -4.11 19.70 -14.20
CA ARG A 168 -3.10 20.33 -15.08
C ARG A 168 -3.43 21.76 -15.50
N GLY A 169 -4.71 22.03 -15.78
CA GLY A 169 -5.20 23.26 -16.41
C GLY A 169 -6.69 23.13 -16.78
N ASP A 170 -7.15 23.90 -17.77
CA ASP A 170 -8.55 23.93 -18.24
C ASP A 170 -8.79 23.15 -19.55
N ASP A 171 -7.75 22.57 -20.14
CA ASP A 171 -7.81 21.84 -21.41
C ASP A 171 -8.33 20.41 -21.25
N PHE A 172 -9.42 20.22 -20.49
CA PHE A 172 -10.04 18.91 -20.34
C PHE A 172 -10.77 18.50 -21.62
N ASP A 173 -10.35 17.36 -22.18
CA ASP A 173 -11.17 16.64 -23.15
C ASP A 173 -12.33 15.93 -22.42
N ALA A 174 -13.22 15.28 -23.18
CA ALA A 174 -14.25 14.42 -22.61
C ALA A 174 -13.62 13.26 -21.81
N ASP A 175 -14.39 12.72 -20.86
CA ASP A 175 -14.08 11.48 -20.14
C ASP A 175 -12.80 11.54 -19.28
N ILE A 176 -12.83 12.38 -18.24
CA ILE A 176 -11.71 12.55 -17.31
C ILE A 176 -11.47 11.30 -16.47
N ARG A 177 -10.22 11.06 -16.09
CA ARG A 177 -9.85 10.00 -15.14
C ARG A 177 -9.65 10.60 -13.75
N VAL A 178 -10.28 10.01 -12.75
CA VAL A 178 -10.10 10.44 -11.36
C VAL A 178 -9.15 9.49 -10.65
N ARG A 179 -8.13 10.04 -9.99
CA ARG A 179 -7.18 9.31 -9.15
C ARG A 179 -7.36 9.72 -7.71
N ILE A 180 -7.81 8.81 -6.87
CA ILE A 180 -7.90 9.01 -5.43
C ILE A 180 -6.67 8.38 -4.78
N VAL A 181 -6.00 9.14 -3.92
CA VAL A 181 -4.86 8.68 -3.14
C VAL A 181 -5.22 8.82 -1.67
N HIS A 182 -5.48 7.69 -1.01
CA HIS A 182 -5.64 7.68 0.44
C HIS A 182 -4.26 7.78 1.08
N GLY A 183 -4.03 8.86 1.81
CA GLY A 183 -2.78 9.16 2.51
C GLY A 183 -2.57 8.29 3.75
N ASP A 184 -2.26 8.94 4.87
CA ASP A 184 -1.87 8.31 6.15
C ASP A 184 -2.65 7.03 6.47
N VAL A 185 -1.91 5.94 6.67
CA VAL A 185 -2.44 4.60 6.99
C VAL A 185 -3.21 4.53 8.31
N LYS A 186 -3.04 5.51 9.21
CA LYS A 186 -3.70 5.48 10.53
C LYS A 186 -5.18 5.82 10.46
N GLN A 187 -5.58 6.68 9.53
CA GLN A 187 -6.97 7.15 9.41
C GLN A 187 -7.31 7.34 7.93
N ILE A 188 -8.04 6.38 7.38
CA ILE A 188 -8.55 6.48 6.01
C ILE A 188 -9.87 7.25 5.98
N PRO A 189 -10.17 7.98 4.89
CA PRO A 189 -11.45 8.66 4.73
C PRO A 189 -12.62 7.68 4.80
N THR A 190 -13.76 8.14 5.31
CA THR A 190 -15.02 7.40 5.19
C THR A 190 -15.54 7.43 3.75
N THR A 191 -16.42 6.50 3.41
CA THR A 191 -17.09 6.47 2.09
C THR A 191 -17.84 7.78 1.83
N ARG A 192 -18.48 8.33 2.85
CA ARG A 192 -19.17 9.62 2.77
C ARG A 192 -18.22 10.77 2.47
N GLU A 193 -17.10 10.86 3.19
CA GLU A 193 -16.11 11.92 2.95
C GLU A 193 -15.54 11.83 1.52
N THR A 194 -15.22 10.64 1.04
CA THR A 194 -14.73 10.44 -0.34
C THR A 194 -15.76 10.92 -1.38
N LEU A 195 -17.04 10.60 -1.16
CA LEU A 195 -18.14 11.05 -2.03
C LEU A 195 -18.33 12.57 -2.01
N GLU A 196 -18.20 13.21 -0.83
CA GLU A 196 -18.24 14.67 -0.68
C GLU A 196 -17.05 15.33 -1.39
N ASN A 197 -15.87 14.72 -1.35
CA ASN A 197 -14.67 15.25 -2.00
C ASN A 197 -14.75 15.18 -3.53
N LEU A 198 -15.37 14.13 -4.07
CA LEU A 198 -15.58 14.01 -5.51
C LEU A 198 -16.49 15.11 -6.08
N GLU A 199 -17.39 15.68 -5.27
CA GLU A 199 -18.20 16.83 -5.70
C GLU A 199 -17.35 18.09 -5.97
N LEU A 200 -16.15 18.19 -5.36
CA LEU A 200 -15.24 19.30 -5.59
C LEU A 200 -14.73 19.37 -7.03
N ILE A 201 -14.78 18.26 -7.77
CA ILE A 201 -14.41 18.20 -9.20
C ILE A 201 -15.23 19.21 -10.02
N SER A 202 -16.50 19.42 -9.66
CA SER A 202 -17.39 20.37 -10.34
C SER A 202 -16.89 21.83 -10.27
N GLN A 203 -16.04 22.17 -9.30
CA GLN A 203 -15.43 23.51 -9.21
C GLN A 203 -14.29 23.71 -10.23
N VAL A 204 -13.81 22.62 -10.83
CA VAL A 204 -12.71 22.60 -11.80
C VAL A 204 -13.22 22.29 -13.21
N THR A 205 -14.13 21.32 -13.36
CA THR A 205 -14.62 20.91 -14.68
C THR A 205 -16.02 20.30 -14.59
N GLN A 206 -16.74 20.35 -15.72
CA GLN A 206 -18.05 19.72 -15.91
C GLN A 206 -17.98 18.48 -16.82
N GLN A 207 -16.77 18.07 -17.22
CA GLN A 207 -16.58 16.89 -18.05
C GLN A 207 -16.96 15.60 -17.28
N PRO A 208 -17.56 14.61 -17.97
CA PRO A 208 -17.95 13.35 -17.35
C PRO A 208 -16.73 12.56 -16.87
N ILE A 209 -16.91 11.80 -15.80
CA ILE A 209 -15.89 10.87 -15.29
C ILE A 209 -15.92 9.60 -16.11
N ARG A 210 -14.74 9.14 -16.57
CA ARG A 210 -14.57 7.89 -17.31
C ARG A 210 -14.38 6.69 -16.39
N ASN A 211 -13.53 6.86 -15.38
CA ASN A 211 -13.16 5.85 -14.40
C ASN A 211 -12.54 6.49 -13.16
N ILE A 212 -12.56 5.73 -12.08
CA ILE A 212 -11.96 6.12 -10.81
C ILE A 212 -10.95 5.05 -10.41
N THR A 213 -9.72 5.47 -10.13
CA THR A 213 -8.69 4.59 -9.54
C THR A 213 -8.36 5.07 -8.14
N ILE A 214 -8.24 4.14 -7.19
CA ILE A 214 -7.94 4.42 -5.79
C ILE A 214 -6.59 3.78 -5.44
N SER A 215 -5.67 4.55 -4.88
CA SER A 215 -4.44 4.03 -4.28
C SER A 215 -4.67 3.82 -2.79
N ALA A 216 -4.88 2.56 -2.39
CA ALA A 216 -5.04 2.18 -1.00
C ALA A 216 -3.68 2.07 -0.31
N SER A 217 -3.49 2.82 0.79
CA SER A 217 -2.28 2.77 1.60
C SER A 217 -2.18 1.51 2.47
N THR A 218 -3.27 0.74 2.59
CA THR A 218 -3.32 -0.50 3.36
C THR A 218 -4.39 -1.45 2.83
N THR A 219 -4.17 -2.75 3.00
CA THR A 219 -5.22 -3.76 2.81
C THR A 219 -6.10 -3.97 4.05
N LYS A 220 -5.79 -3.31 5.19
CA LYS A 220 -6.36 -3.53 6.56
C LYS A 220 -7.83 -3.27 6.73
N LYS A 221 -8.45 -2.80 5.66
CA LYS A 221 -9.78 -2.23 5.65
C LYS A 221 -10.54 -2.72 4.43
N LEU A 222 -10.40 -4.01 4.08
CA LEU A 222 -11.08 -4.63 2.95
C LEU A 222 -12.56 -4.28 2.89
N GLY A 223 -13.30 -4.52 3.99
CA GLY A 223 -14.74 -4.23 4.04
C GLY A 223 -15.07 -2.77 3.70
N HIS A 224 -14.30 -1.82 4.24
CA HIS A 224 -14.45 -0.41 3.91
C HIS A 224 -14.18 -0.12 2.43
N TYR A 225 -13.12 -0.68 1.84
CA TYR A 225 -12.84 -0.45 0.41
C TYR A 225 -13.86 -1.15 -0.49
N GLN A 226 -14.43 -2.30 -0.09
CA GLN A 226 -15.53 -2.93 -0.81
C GLN A 226 -16.79 -2.06 -0.78
N GLU A 227 -17.14 -1.49 0.37
CA GLU A 227 -18.23 -0.53 0.52
C GLU A 227 -17.99 0.72 -0.34
N LEU A 228 -16.78 1.28 -0.30
CA LEU A 228 -16.40 2.45 -1.09
C LEU A 228 -16.49 2.17 -2.60
N VAL A 229 -15.90 1.08 -3.08
CA VAL A 229 -15.96 0.67 -4.49
C VAL A 229 -17.41 0.51 -4.94
N THR A 230 -18.25 -0.13 -4.12
CA THR A 230 -19.67 -0.31 -4.41
C THR A 230 -20.39 1.04 -4.49
N ALA A 231 -20.19 1.92 -3.50
CA ALA A 231 -20.83 3.23 -3.46
C ALA A 231 -20.43 4.10 -4.66
N LEU A 232 -19.15 4.10 -5.03
CA LEU A 232 -18.64 4.85 -6.17
C LEU A 232 -19.16 4.29 -7.50
N SER A 233 -19.11 2.97 -7.68
CA SER A 233 -19.62 2.31 -8.88
C SER A 233 -21.10 2.58 -9.06
N ASN A 234 -21.89 2.57 -7.99
CA ASN A 234 -23.34 2.82 -8.05
C ASN A 234 -23.66 4.29 -8.32
N LYS A 235 -22.87 5.24 -7.80
CA LYS A 235 -23.14 6.67 -7.98
C LYS A 235 -22.72 7.18 -9.36
N TYR A 236 -21.55 6.76 -9.83
CA TYR A 236 -20.96 7.29 -11.06
C TYR A 236 -21.13 6.38 -12.26
N GLU A 237 -21.57 5.12 -12.07
CA GLU A 237 -21.78 4.13 -13.14
C GLU A 237 -20.53 3.94 -14.03
N VAL A 238 -19.35 3.98 -13.41
CA VAL A 238 -18.04 3.80 -14.07
C VAL A 238 -17.23 2.68 -13.44
N ASN A 239 -16.20 2.22 -14.15
CA ASN A 239 -15.23 1.28 -13.60
C ASN A 239 -14.45 1.89 -12.43
N ILE A 240 -14.42 1.18 -11.31
CA ILE A 240 -13.66 1.52 -10.11
C ILE A 240 -12.57 0.47 -9.92
N VAL A 241 -11.33 0.92 -9.75
CA VAL A 241 -10.18 0.03 -9.50
C VAL A 241 -9.39 0.49 -8.28
N VAL A 242 -9.16 -0.41 -7.34
CA VAL A 242 -8.33 -0.17 -6.15
C VAL A 242 -6.98 -0.87 -6.32
N TRP A 243 -5.92 -0.08 -6.26
CA TRP A 243 -4.54 -0.54 -6.29
C TRP A 243 -3.97 -0.54 -4.87
N THR A 244 -3.16 -1.53 -4.55
CA THR A 244 -2.42 -1.58 -3.29
C THR A 244 -0.93 -1.78 -3.54
N LYS A 245 -0.10 -1.20 -2.68
CA LYS A 245 1.36 -1.43 -2.70
C LYS A 245 1.67 -2.68 -1.89
N THR A 246 2.40 -3.62 -2.48
CA THR A 246 2.99 -4.74 -1.75
C THR A 246 4.30 -4.29 -1.09
N GLU A 247 4.74 -4.95 -0.01
CA GLU A 247 5.97 -4.60 0.75
C GLU A 247 7.29 -4.64 -0.08
N GLY A 248 7.25 -4.98 -1.38
CA GLY A 248 8.45 -5.07 -2.22
C GLY A 248 8.24 -4.96 -3.73
N GLY A 249 7.10 -4.49 -4.23
CA GLY A 249 6.78 -4.59 -5.67
C GLY A 249 5.95 -3.45 -6.27
N GLU A 250 5.64 -3.63 -7.56
CA GLU A 250 4.73 -2.79 -8.34
C GLU A 250 3.31 -2.78 -7.73
N PRO A 251 2.54 -1.70 -7.87
CA PRO A 251 1.14 -1.67 -7.44
C PRO A 251 0.37 -2.80 -8.12
N VAL A 252 -0.39 -3.57 -7.33
CA VAL A 252 -1.26 -4.63 -7.84
C VAL A 252 -2.71 -4.21 -7.72
N GLU A 253 -3.51 -4.60 -8.71
CA GLU A 253 -4.95 -4.46 -8.65
C GLU A 253 -5.48 -5.37 -7.54
N TRP A 254 -6.14 -4.79 -6.56
CA TRP A 254 -6.68 -5.50 -5.40
C TRP A 254 -8.19 -5.66 -5.49
N LEU A 255 -8.91 -4.60 -5.83
CA LEU A 255 -10.36 -4.61 -5.99
C LEU A 255 -10.73 -3.98 -7.31
N SER A 256 -11.76 -4.50 -7.96
CA SER A 256 -12.35 -3.87 -9.14
C SER A 256 -13.86 -4.07 -9.18
N LYS A 257 -14.57 -3.10 -9.74
CA LYS A 257 -15.98 -3.24 -10.05
C LYS A 257 -16.33 -2.42 -11.29
N THR A 258 -16.86 -3.08 -12.31
CA THR A 258 -17.51 -2.46 -13.45
C THR A 258 -19.01 -2.31 -13.19
N PRO A 259 -19.72 -1.44 -13.93
CA PRO A 259 -21.17 -1.32 -13.79
C PRO A 259 -21.95 -2.61 -14.10
N GLN A 260 -21.33 -3.54 -14.84
CA GLN A 260 -21.93 -4.83 -15.22
C GLN A 260 -21.73 -5.91 -14.15
N ASP A 261 -20.76 -5.75 -13.25
CA ASP A 261 -20.48 -6.73 -12.21
C ASP A 261 -21.57 -6.69 -11.13
N SER A 262 -22.03 -7.86 -10.68
CA SER A 262 -22.96 -7.92 -9.54
C SER A 262 -22.25 -7.54 -8.23
N ASP A 263 -21.07 -8.10 -7.98
CA ASP A 263 -20.28 -7.88 -6.76
C ASP A 263 -18.94 -7.20 -7.04
N VAL A 264 -18.21 -6.83 -5.99
CA VAL A 264 -16.82 -6.36 -6.09
C VAL A 264 -15.91 -7.55 -6.32
N ILE A 265 -15.11 -7.51 -7.37
CA ILE A 265 -14.07 -8.53 -7.63
C ILE A 265 -12.91 -8.27 -6.69
N VAL A 266 -12.55 -9.26 -5.88
CA VAL A 266 -11.41 -9.22 -4.96
C VAL A 266 -10.29 -10.09 -5.52
N ARG A 267 -9.14 -9.48 -5.82
CA ARG A 267 -7.94 -10.19 -6.29
C ARG A 267 -7.03 -10.47 -5.11
N THR A 268 -6.86 -11.74 -4.78
CA THR A 268 -6.02 -12.17 -3.66
C THR A 268 -4.89 -13.10 -4.10
N PRO A 269 -3.76 -13.06 -3.39
CA PRO A 269 -2.79 -14.15 -3.46
C PRO A 269 -3.51 -15.48 -3.25
N PRO A 270 -3.27 -16.48 -4.12
CA PRO A 270 -3.92 -17.78 -3.98
C PRO A 270 -3.43 -18.43 -2.69
N HIS A 271 -4.36 -18.58 -1.74
CA HIS A 271 -4.07 -19.12 -0.43
C HIS A 271 -4.24 -20.63 -0.39
N LEU A 272 -3.60 -21.30 0.55
CA LEU A 272 -3.59 -22.76 0.68
C LEU A 272 -4.76 -23.29 1.54
N ALA A 273 -5.98 -22.81 1.28
CA ALA A 273 -7.25 -23.33 1.80
C ALA A 273 -8.14 -23.80 0.64
N GLU A 274 -8.83 -24.94 0.80
CA GLU A 274 -9.75 -25.45 -0.22
C GLU A 274 -11.00 -26.07 0.43
N THR A 275 -12.13 -25.95 -0.25
CA THR A 275 -13.41 -26.57 0.13
C THR A 275 -13.71 -27.82 -0.69
N GLN A 276 -13.16 -27.90 -1.92
CA GLN A 276 -13.29 -29.08 -2.75
C GLN A 276 -12.57 -30.29 -2.13
N PRO A 277 -13.12 -31.51 -2.29
CA PRO A 277 -12.47 -32.75 -1.86
C PRO A 277 -11.04 -32.88 -2.42
N HIS A 278 -10.18 -33.55 -1.67
CA HIS A 278 -8.81 -33.82 -2.12
C HIS A 278 -8.80 -34.68 -3.40
N ASN A 279 -7.93 -34.33 -4.35
CA ASN A 279 -7.72 -35.09 -5.58
C ASN A 279 -6.68 -36.21 -5.36
N ASP A 280 -7.13 -37.46 -5.27
CA ASP A 280 -6.29 -38.64 -5.08
C ASP A 280 -5.56 -39.12 -6.36
N LYS A 281 -5.30 -38.21 -7.32
CA LYS A 281 -4.53 -38.48 -8.54
C LYS A 281 -3.20 -39.16 -8.20
N LYS A 282 -2.83 -40.18 -8.97
CA LYS A 282 -1.56 -40.89 -8.77
C LYS A 282 -0.37 -40.03 -9.21
N LEU A 283 0.75 -40.19 -8.52
CA LEU A 283 1.97 -39.39 -8.64
C LEU A 283 2.53 -39.36 -10.06
N GLN A 284 2.37 -40.44 -10.82
CA GLN A 284 2.81 -40.52 -12.21
C GLN A 284 2.13 -39.49 -13.11
N ASP A 285 0.89 -39.10 -12.77
CA ASP A 285 0.09 -38.15 -13.54
C ASP A 285 0.20 -36.72 -13.00
N TRP A 286 1.05 -36.48 -12.01
CA TRP A 286 1.31 -35.13 -11.52
C TRP A 286 2.26 -34.42 -12.47
N ASP A 287 2.02 -33.14 -12.72
CA ASP A 287 2.98 -32.34 -13.47
C ASP A 287 4.26 -32.14 -12.65
N THR A 288 5.40 -32.27 -13.30
CA THR A 288 6.69 -31.89 -12.73
C THR A 288 6.98 -30.42 -13.06
N PRO A 289 7.86 -29.75 -12.30
CA PRO A 289 8.35 -28.43 -12.70
C PRO A 289 8.97 -28.50 -14.10
N ASN A 290 8.59 -27.57 -14.97
CA ASN A 290 9.07 -27.53 -16.34
C ASN A 290 10.54 -27.05 -16.41
N GLN A 291 11.15 -27.15 -17.59
CA GLN A 291 12.57 -26.80 -17.76
C GLN A 291 12.87 -25.33 -17.43
N GLU A 292 11.94 -24.42 -17.72
CA GLU A 292 12.11 -22.99 -17.40
C GLU A 292 12.13 -22.75 -15.88
N GLN A 293 11.21 -23.39 -15.15
CA GLN A 293 11.16 -23.33 -13.69
C GLN A 293 12.43 -23.92 -13.06
N ILE A 294 12.92 -25.05 -13.57
CA ILE A 294 14.17 -25.66 -13.12
C ILE A 294 15.36 -24.76 -13.43
N ASN A 295 15.43 -24.16 -14.63
CA ASN A 295 16.48 -23.23 -15.01
C ASN A 295 16.47 -21.98 -14.12
N LYS A 296 15.30 -21.46 -13.77
CA LYS A 296 15.16 -20.34 -12.84
C LYS A 296 15.72 -20.69 -11.45
N LEU A 297 15.38 -21.85 -10.91
CA LEU A 297 15.94 -22.30 -9.62
C LEU A 297 17.46 -22.50 -9.67
N LYS A 298 17.98 -23.09 -10.75
CA LYS A 298 19.43 -23.24 -10.98
C LYS A 298 20.15 -21.89 -11.12
N ALA A 299 19.56 -20.93 -11.83
CA ALA A 299 20.14 -19.60 -11.97
C ALA A 299 20.15 -18.87 -10.61
N GLU A 300 19.08 -18.97 -9.84
CA GLU A 300 19.02 -18.40 -8.49
C GLU A 300 19.96 -19.09 -7.49
N SER A 301 20.31 -20.36 -7.69
CA SER A 301 21.27 -21.07 -6.83
C SER A 301 22.72 -20.64 -7.01
N GLN A 302 23.05 -19.99 -8.13
CA GLN A 302 24.37 -19.40 -8.35
C GLN A 302 24.52 -18.00 -7.73
N LYS A 303 23.42 -17.40 -7.27
CA LYS A 303 23.45 -16.08 -6.63
C LYS A 303 23.75 -16.22 -5.14
N THR A 304 24.45 -15.23 -4.57
CA THR A 304 24.62 -15.13 -3.12
C THR A 304 23.26 -14.91 -2.46
N LYS A 305 22.79 -15.90 -1.68
CA LYS A 305 21.53 -15.86 -0.94
C LYS A 305 21.80 -15.98 0.56
N PRO A 306 20.91 -15.44 1.42
CA PRO A 306 20.96 -15.72 2.85
C PRO A 306 20.93 -17.22 3.10
N GLN A 307 21.72 -17.71 4.06
CA GLN A 307 21.65 -19.12 4.45
C GLN A 307 20.32 -19.44 5.15
N LEU A 308 19.91 -20.70 5.09
CA LEU A 308 18.83 -21.22 5.93
C LEU A 308 19.16 -21.03 7.42
N ALA A 309 18.36 -20.20 8.11
CA ALA A 309 18.58 -19.96 9.53
C ALA A 309 18.41 -21.27 10.34
N ASN A 310 19.46 -21.65 11.09
CA ASN A 310 19.53 -22.82 11.98
C ASN A 310 19.38 -24.19 11.31
N HIS A 311 19.44 -24.27 9.98
CA HIS A 311 19.32 -25.53 9.23
C HIS A 311 20.30 -25.53 8.08
N ASP A 312 20.77 -26.71 7.70
CA ASP A 312 21.76 -26.89 6.65
C ASP A 312 21.06 -27.22 5.31
N HIS A 313 19.88 -27.86 5.39
CA HIS A 313 19.04 -28.20 4.23
C HIS A 313 17.53 -28.08 4.52
N GLN A 314 16.73 -27.89 3.49
CA GLN A 314 15.26 -27.89 3.55
C GLN A 314 14.67 -28.87 2.55
N VAL A 315 13.70 -29.69 2.98
CA VAL A 315 12.89 -30.52 2.10
C VAL A 315 11.48 -29.94 2.04
N LEU A 316 11.05 -29.58 0.85
CA LEU A 316 9.70 -29.13 0.55
C LEU A 316 8.88 -30.32 0.04
N ILE A 317 7.75 -30.59 0.69
CA ILE A 317 6.87 -31.71 0.35
C ILE A 317 5.60 -31.13 -0.26
N GLN A 318 5.48 -31.19 -1.58
CA GLN A 318 4.24 -30.88 -2.32
C GLN A 318 3.28 -32.07 -2.15
N THR A 319 2.12 -31.82 -1.55
CA THR A 319 1.19 -32.88 -1.15
C THR A 319 0.04 -33.15 -2.11
N GLU A 320 -0.13 -32.32 -3.15
CA GLU A 320 -1.25 -32.37 -4.10
C GLU A 320 -0.83 -31.96 -5.54
N PRO A 321 -1.52 -32.44 -6.59
CA PRO A 321 -1.25 -32.11 -8.00
C PRO A 321 -1.91 -30.79 -8.44
N ASP A 322 -1.86 -29.77 -7.59
CA ASP A 322 -2.47 -28.46 -7.87
C ASP A 322 -1.42 -27.40 -8.23
N ASP A 323 -1.76 -26.52 -9.17
CA ASP A 323 -0.85 -25.50 -9.69
C ASP A 323 -0.41 -24.50 -8.63
N ASN A 324 -1.30 -24.06 -7.73
CA ASN A 324 -0.93 -23.14 -6.66
C ASN A 324 -0.06 -23.83 -5.59
N VAL A 325 -0.30 -25.11 -5.29
CA VAL A 325 0.56 -25.87 -4.36
C VAL A 325 1.96 -26.07 -4.95
N LYS A 326 2.04 -26.41 -6.24
CA LYS A 326 3.30 -26.52 -7.01
C LYS A 326 4.04 -25.18 -7.04
N ASP A 327 3.36 -24.10 -7.41
CA ASP A 327 3.91 -22.75 -7.47
C ASP A 327 4.39 -22.26 -6.09
N SER A 328 3.62 -22.51 -5.03
CA SER A 328 4.01 -22.22 -3.65
C SER A 328 5.28 -22.95 -3.23
N ALA A 329 5.44 -24.23 -3.61
CA ALA A 329 6.67 -24.98 -3.35
C ALA A 329 7.87 -24.41 -4.14
N LEU A 330 7.68 -24.04 -5.41
CA LEU A 330 8.71 -23.42 -6.23
C LEU A 330 9.14 -22.05 -5.67
N LYS A 331 8.19 -21.20 -5.28
CA LYS A 331 8.45 -19.90 -4.64
C LYS A 331 9.23 -20.07 -3.34
N LEU A 332 8.85 -21.01 -2.47
CA LEU A 332 9.60 -21.31 -1.24
C LEU A 332 11.04 -21.76 -1.54
N ALA A 333 11.25 -22.54 -2.60
CA ALA A 333 12.58 -22.99 -3.01
C ALA A 333 13.47 -21.84 -3.51
N LEU A 334 12.91 -20.83 -4.21
CA LEU A 334 13.66 -19.66 -4.70
C LEU A 334 14.37 -18.86 -3.59
N LYS A 335 13.95 -19.01 -2.34
CA LYS A 335 14.60 -18.36 -1.19
C LYS A 335 15.96 -18.97 -0.85
N HIS A 336 16.08 -20.30 -0.95
CA HIS A 336 17.30 -21.05 -0.63
C HIS A 336 17.51 -22.20 -1.64
N PRO A 337 17.63 -21.93 -2.95
CA PRO A 337 17.53 -22.96 -3.98
C PRO A 337 18.68 -23.96 -3.98
N ALA A 338 19.87 -23.56 -3.49
CA ALA A 338 21.03 -24.45 -3.34
C ALA A 338 20.91 -25.41 -2.14
N GLN A 339 20.06 -25.09 -1.15
CA GLN A 339 19.87 -25.85 0.09
C GLN A 339 18.46 -26.45 0.18
N THR A 340 17.80 -26.64 -0.96
CA THR A 340 16.40 -27.10 -1.02
C THR A 340 16.24 -28.31 -1.93
N THR A 341 15.52 -29.31 -1.43
CA THR A 341 14.97 -30.42 -2.23
C THR A 341 13.45 -30.26 -2.30
N ILE A 342 12.85 -30.49 -3.47
CA ILE A 342 11.38 -30.56 -3.64
C ILE A 342 11.00 -32.02 -3.90
N VAL A 343 10.09 -32.52 -3.09
CA VAL A 343 9.48 -33.84 -3.18
C VAL A 343 8.00 -33.67 -3.50
N GLN A 344 7.51 -34.39 -4.50
CA GLN A 344 6.07 -34.58 -4.72
C GLN A 344 5.65 -35.89 -4.07
N MET A 345 4.60 -35.85 -3.25
CA MET A 345 4.15 -37.00 -2.46
C MET A 345 2.64 -37.16 -2.57
N GLN A 346 2.20 -38.29 -3.13
CA GLN A 346 0.78 -38.65 -3.18
C GLN A 346 0.30 -39.17 -1.82
N LYS A 347 -1.03 -39.28 -1.64
CA LYS A 347 -1.67 -39.52 -0.33
C LYS A 347 -1.16 -40.73 0.45
N ASP A 348 -0.82 -41.83 -0.22
CA ASP A 348 -0.28 -43.05 0.41
C ASP A 348 1.20 -42.95 0.85
N GLY A 349 1.84 -41.81 0.63
CA GLY A 349 3.25 -41.58 0.96
C GLY A 349 4.23 -42.12 -0.08
N THR A 350 3.78 -42.54 -1.26
CA THR A 350 4.66 -42.71 -2.42
C THR A 350 5.09 -41.33 -2.91
N TYR A 351 6.37 -41.19 -3.25
CA TYR A 351 6.95 -39.89 -3.57
C TYR A 351 8.01 -39.98 -4.66
N ARG A 352 8.34 -38.82 -5.24
CA ARG A 352 9.48 -38.62 -6.15
C ARG A 352 10.16 -37.28 -5.86
N VAL A 353 11.48 -37.23 -6.01
CA VAL A 353 12.24 -35.98 -6.00
C VAL A 353 12.09 -35.31 -7.36
N VAL A 354 11.74 -34.03 -7.39
CA VAL A 354 11.56 -33.25 -8.64
C VAL A 354 12.54 -32.08 -8.76
N TYR A 355 13.27 -31.75 -7.69
CA TYR A 355 14.33 -30.75 -7.70
C TYR A 355 15.26 -30.94 -6.50
N GLY A 356 16.55 -30.63 -6.68
CA GLY A 356 17.55 -30.58 -5.61
C GLY A 356 18.21 -31.93 -5.31
N THR A 357 18.86 -32.00 -4.16
CA THR A 357 19.62 -33.18 -3.69
C THR A 357 18.68 -34.35 -3.41
N ASP A 358 19.07 -35.56 -3.84
CA ASP A 358 18.37 -36.80 -3.49
C ASP A 358 18.32 -36.99 -1.96
N LEU A 359 17.24 -37.57 -1.45
CA LEU A 359 16.99 -37.63 0.00
C LEU A 359 18.07 -38.37 0.78
N ASP A 360 18.63 -39.43 0.22
CA ASP A 360 19.69 -40.24 0.82
C ASP A 360 21.04 -39.52 0.91
N LYS A 361 21.23 -38.44 0.13
CA LYS A 361 22.44 -37.62 0.09
C LYS A 361 22.35 -36.34 0.91
N ILE A 362 21.20 -36.06 1.53
CA ILE A 362 21.04 -34.90 2.41
C ILE A 362 21.77 -35.19 3.72
N THR A 363 22.49 -34.20 4.25
CA THR A 363 23.20 -34.29 5.53
C THR A 363 22.95 -33.05 6.39
N GLY A 364 23.26 -33.12 7.68
CA GLY A 364 23.15 -32.02 8.62
C GLY A 364 21.72 -31.77 9.11
N ARG A 365 21.45 -30.56 9.58
CA ARG A 365 20.16 -30.18 10.18
C ARG A 365 19.12 -29.90 9.10
N VAL A 366 18.06 -30.70 9.06
CA VAL A 366 17.03 -30.64 8.03
C VAL A 366 15.76 -29.97 8.55
N LYS A 367 15.20 -29.07 7.74
CA LYS A 367 13.84 -28.55 7.91
C LYS A 367 12.90 -29.19 6.91
N LEU A 368 11.82 -29.81 7.37
CA LEU A 368 10.72 -30.21 6.50
C LEU A 368 9.71 -29.07 6.39
N SER A 369 9.22 -28.78 5.19
CA SER A 369 8.02 -27.97 5.01
C SER A 369 7.01 -28.68 4.13
N VAL A 370 5.83 -28.94 4.67
CA VAL A 370 4.73 -29.60 3.97
C VAL A 370 3.85 -28.51 3.34
N VAL A 371 3.64 -28.56 2.04
CA VAL A 371 2.90 -27.56 1.26
C VAL A 371 1.68 -28.22 0.63
N GLY A 372 0.50 -27.76 1.01
CA GLY A 372 -0.78 -28.35 0.60
C GLY A 372 -1.96 -27.51 1.05
N TYR A 373 -3.13 -27.82 0.52
CA TYR A 373 -4.36 -27.17 0.99
C TYR A 373 -4.78 -27.74 2.33
N GLY A 374 -5.11 -26.85 3.26
CA GLY A 374 -5.88 -27.22 4.43
C GLY A 374 -7.37 -27.32 4.10
N ARG A 375 -8.03 -28.34 4.66
CA ARG A 375 -9.48 -28.57 4.48
C ARG A 375 -10.12 -29.05 5.78
N LYS A 376 -11.40 -28.74 5.94
CA LYS A 376 -12.28 -29.37 6.95
C LYS A 376 -12.93 -30.61 6.36
N THR A 377 -12.94 -31.72 7.09
CA THR A 377 -13.75 -32.90 6.76
C THR A 377 -15.22 -32.62 7.05
N GLN A 378 -16.12 -33.44 6.50
CA GLN A 378 -17.56 -33.37 6.82
C GLN A 378 -17.84 -33.54 8.32
N GLU A 379 -16.98 -34.29 9.02
CA GLU A 379 -17.03 -34.53 10.47
C GLU A 379 -16.36 -33.41 11.29
N GLY A 380 -15.90 -32.33 10.64
CA GLY A 380 -15.28 -31.17 11.29
C GLY A 380 -13.78 -31.32 11.61
N GLY A 381 -13.15 -32.43 11.21
CA GLY A 381 -11.72 -32.67 11.39
C GLY A 381 -10.84 -31.90 10.39
N ASP A 382 -9.58 -31.65 10.77
CA ASP A 382 -8.61 -30.95 9.93
C ASP A 382 -7.77 -31.90 9.07
N THR A 383 -7.51 -31.50 7.83
CA THR A 383 -6.59 -32.20 6.93
C THR A 383 -5.64 -31.22 6.23
N LEU A 384 -4.46 -31.71 5.86
CA LEU A 384 -3.48 -31.01 5.02
C LEU A 384 -3.09 -31.93 3.87
N GLY A 385 -3.23 -31.49 2.61
CA GLY A 385 -2.97 -32.41 1.51
C GLY A 385 -3.96 -33.58 1.48
N GLY A 386 -5.18 -33.37 1.97
CA GLY A 386 -6.17 -34.44 2.16
C GLY A 386 -5.80 -35.50 3.20
N ARG A 387 -4.78 -35.26 4.04
CA ARG A 387 -4.31 -36.20 5.08
C ARG A 387 -4.68 -35.70 6.46
N SER A 388 -5.23 -36.59 7.27
CA SER A 388 -5.31 -36.42 8.72
C SER A 388 -3.91 -36.29 9.34
N ALA A 389 -3.85 -35.81 10.58
CA ALA A 389 -2.59 -35.71 11.31
C ALA A 389 -1.87 -37.07 11.44
N THR A 390 -2.62 -38.16 11.57
CA THR A 390 -2.09 -39.53 11.65
C THR A 390 -1.46 -39.96 10.32
N GLU A 391 -2.18 -39.79 9.21
CA GLU A 391 -1.69 -40.16 7.88
C GLU A 391 -0.45 -39.35 7.49
N LEU A 392 -0.47 -38.04 7.71
CA LEU A 392 0.68 -37.19 7.41
C LEU A 392 1.88 -37.53 8.30
N SER A 393 1.67 -37.87 9.57
CA SER A 393 2.75 -38.34 10.45
C SER A 393 3.38 -39.63 9.93
N ALA A 394 2.57 -40.60 9.51
CA ALA A 394 3.06 -41.85 8.92
C ALA A 394 3.85 -41.61 7.63
N ASN A 395 3.39 -40.68 6.79
CA ASN A 395 4.12 -40.27 5.59
C ASN A 395 5.46 -39.60 5.92
N ILE A 396 5.52 -38.73 6.93
CA ILE A 396 6.78 -38.13 7.37
C ILE A 396 7.72 -39.18 7.96
N THR A 397 7.22 -40.14 8.74
CA THR A 397 8.05 -41.26 9.24
C THR A 397 8.65 -42.06 8.09
N LYS A 398 7.87 -42.37 7.06
CA LYS A 398 8.35 -43.05 5.85
C LYS A 398 9.40 -42.21 5.10
N LEU A 399 9.19 -40.91 4.98
CA LEU A 399 10.17 -40.01 4.35
C LEU A 399 11.47 -39.91 5.18
N ASN A 400 11.35 -39.89 6.51
CA ASN A 400 12.50 -39.86 7.41
C ASN A 400 13.37 -41.11 7.28
N GLN A 401 12.78 -42.27 6.96
CA GLN A 401 13.55 -43.50 6.67
C GLN A 401 14.35 -43.42 5.37
N ALA A 402 13.96 -42.53 4.44
CA ALA A 402 14.68 -42.30 3.20
C ALA A 402 15.79 -41.25 3.34
N LEU A 403 15.79 -40.49 4.43
CA LEU A 403 16.94 -39.69 4.85
C LEU A 403 17.94 -40.63 5.52
N THR A 404 19.23 -40.50 5.21
CA THR A 404 20.28 -41.29 5.88
C THR A 404 20.50 -40.82 7.32
N GLY A 405 21.23 -41.60 8.13
CA GLY A 405 21.52 -41.26 9.52
C GLY A 405 22.29 -39.95 9.72
N ASP A 406 22.90 -39.41 8.66
CA ASP A 406 23.63 -38.13 8.67
C ASP A 406 22.70 -36.91 8.54
N ALA A 407 21.42 -37.12 8.26
CA ALA A 407 20.38 -36.09 8.23
C ALA A 407 19.57 -36.09 9.53
N ASP A 408 19.48 -34.92 10.15
CA ASP A 408 18.81 -34.73 11.44
C ASP A 408 17.67 -33.72 11.28
N ILE A 409 16.42 -34.22 11.24
CA ILE A 409 15.25 -33.33 11.19
C ILE A 409 15.22 -32.49 12.46
N ARG A 410 15.18 -31.16 12.31
CA ARG A 410 15.10 -30.22 13.44
C ARG A 410 13.78 -29.48 13.53
N ARG A 411 12.99 -29.47 12.46
CA ARG A 411 11.72 -28.73 12.42
C ARG A 411 10.82 -29.20 11.29
N ILE A 412 9.51 -29.28 11.58
CA ILE A 412 8.47 -29.49 10.57
C ILE A 412 7.61 -28.22 10.50
N SER A 413 7.49 -27.63 9.32
CA SER A 413 6.63 -26.47 9.07
C SER A 413 5.48 -26.86 8.14
N LEU A 414 4.27 -26.84 8.66
CA LEU A 414 3.08 -26.99 7.84
C LEU A 414 2.77 -25.66 7.16
N VAL A 415 2.50 -25.71 5.85
CA VAL A 415 2.24 -24.59 4.96
C VAL A 415 0.90 -24.87 4.28
N GLY A 416 -0.16 -24.63 5.03
CA GLY A 416 -1.55 -24.72 4.62
C GLY A 416 -2.39 -23.85 5.55
N CYS A 417 -3.53 -23.38 5.07
CA CYS A 417 -4.51 -22.61 5.84
C CYS A 417 -5.33 -23.51 6.76
N ASN A 418 -6.00 -22.93 7.76
CA ASN A 418 -7.12 -23.57 8.47
C ASN A 418 -6.82 -24.96 9.07
N ILE A 419 -5.54 -25.24 9.34
CA ILE A 419 -5.07 -26.48 9.99
C ILE A 419 -4.97 -26.31 11.52
N ASP A 420 -5.36 -25.14 12.03
CA ASP A 420 -5.40 -24.80 13.46
C ASP A 420 -6.48 -23.70 13.66
N SER A 421 -7.07 -23.58 14.85
CA SER A 421 -8.00 -22.50 15.21
C SER A 421 -7.25 -21.21 15.56
N ASP A 422 -7.87 -20.05 15.37
CA ASP A 422 -7.29 -18.74 15.75
C ASP A 422 -7.09 -18.57 17.26
N ASN A 423 -7.61 -19.51 18.05
CA ASN A 423 -7.40 -19.56 19.46
C ASN A 423 -7.22 -21.01 19.97
N PRO A 424 -5.99 -21.55 19.96
CA PRO A 424 -5.72 -22.91 20.43
C PRO A 424 -5.86 -23.14 21.96
N THR A 425 -6.12 -22.09 22.76
CA THR A 425 -6.44 -22.22 24.20
C THR A 425 -7.93 -22.23 24.46
N ASP A 426 -8.73 -21.57 23.61
CA ASP A 426 -10.19 -21.60 23.71
C ASP A 426 -10.76 -22.88 23.08
N ASN A 427 -9.98 -23.52 22.21
CA ASN A 427 -10.33 -24.79 21.60
C ASN A 427 -9.17 -25.79 21.68
N SER A 428 -9.14 -26.58 22.76
CA SER A 428 -8.24 -27.71 22.94
C SER A 428 -8.44 -28.84 21.91
N GLU A 429 -9.47 -28.75 21.06
CA GLU A 429 -9.74 -29.67 19.94
C GLU A 429 -9.09 -29.25 18.61
N SER A 430 -8.43 -28.08 18.54
CA SER A 430 -7.57 -27.74 17.41
C SER A 430 -6.26 -28.54 17.45
N GLN A 431 -6.40 -29.81 17.14
CA GLN A 431 -5.45 -30.85 17.50
C GLN A 431 -4.55 -31.25 16.34
N TYR A 432 -4.62 -30.66 15.15
CA TYR A 432 -3.84 -31.17 14.02
C TYR A 432 -2.33 -31.20 14.32
N GLY A 433 -1.76 -30.04 14.70
CA GLY A 433 -0.35 -29.95 15.08
C GLY A 433 0.00 -30.77 16.32
N ARG A 434 -0.90 -30.82 17.32
CA ARG A 434 -0.75 -31.61 18.55
C ARG A 434 -0.72 -33.12 18.26
N LYS A 435 -1.77 -33.66 17.63
CA LYS A 435 -1.91 -35.07 17.20
C LYS A 435 -0.75 -35.48 16.33
N MET A 436 -0.31 -34.60 15.42
CA MET A 436 0.84 -34.86 14.58
C MET A 436 2.09 -35.08 15.43
N LEU A 437 2.38 -34.17 16.37
CA LEU A 437 3.54 -34.32 17.25
C LEU A 437 3.45 -35.57 18.15
N GLU A 438 2.27 -35.89 18.68
CA GLU A 438 2.03 -37.11 19.45
C GLU A 438 2.37 -38.36 18.61
N LYS A 439 1.87 -38.45 17.37
CA LYS A 439 2.13 -39.58 16.47
C LYS A 439 3.59 -39.65 16.01
N LEU A 440 4.22 -38.52 15.71
CA LEU A 440 5.63 -38.45 15.36
C LEU A 440 6.52 -38.89 16.53
N SER A 441 6.20 -38.49 17.76
CA SER A 441 6.96 -38.86 18.96
C SER A 441 6.98 -40.38 19.20
N GLN A 442 5.87 -41.08 18.87
CA GLN A 442 5.77 -42.55 18.91
C GLN A 442 6.70 -43.22 17.87
N SER A 443 7.03 -42.51 16.80
CA SER A 443 8.02 -42.91 15.79
C SER A 443 9.42 -42.36 16.04
N ASN A 444 9.70 -41.89 17.27
CA ASN A 444 10.96 -41.27 17.69
C ASN A 444 11.34 -39.97 16.94
N ILE A 445 10.39 -39.30 16.29
CA ILE A 445 10.58 -37.98 15.68
C ILE A 445 10.06 -36.93 16.66
N LYS A 446 10.97 -36.32 17.42
CA LYS A 446 10.66 -35.44 18.57
C LYS A 446 10.99 -33.96 18.29
N VAL A 447 10.54 -33.46 17.14
CA VAL A 447 10.90 -32.13 16.63
C VAL A 447 9.71 -31.17 16.68
N PRO A 448 9.93 -29.85 16.79
CA PRO A 448 8.82 -28.91 16.78
C PRO A 448 8.02 -28.94 15.47
N VAL A 449 6.70 -28.95 15.60
CA VAL A 449 5.73 -28.82 14.49
C VAL A 449 5.15 -27.41 14.51
N VAL A 450 5.23 -26.72 13.39
CA VAL A 450 4.72 -25.35 13.23
C VAL A 450 3.51 -25.37 12.33
N VAL A 451 2.42 -24.76 12.81
CA VAL A 451 1.20 -24.54 12.04
C VAL A 451 0.83 -23.06 12.01
N ARG A 452 -0.18 -22.72 11.22
CA ARG A 452 -0.76 -21.38 11.15
C ARG A 452 -2.26 -21.49 11.29
N SER A 453 -2.84 -20.57 12.06
CA SER A 453 -4.29 -20.50 12.26
C SER A 453 -4.99 -19.75 11.12
N ASN A 454 -4.36 -18.67 10.66
CA ASN A 454 -4.84 -17.84 9.56
C ASN A 454 -4.64 -18.49 8.18
N TYR A 455 -5.28 -17.89 7.17
CA TYR A 455 -4.98 -18.18 5.76
C TYR A 455 -3.50 -17.94 5.49
N VAL A 456 -2.90 -18.77 4.63
CA VAL A 456 -1.48 -18.81 4.29
C VAL A 456 -1.36 -18.74 2.77
N ALA A 457 -0.56 -17.80 2.28
CA ALA A 457 -0.10 -17.77 0.90
C ALA A 457 1.43 -17.68 0.88
N VAL A 458 2.01 -17.96 -0.29
CA VAL A 458 3.44 -17.78 -0.54
C VAL A 458 3.60 -16.68 -1.58
N ASP A 459 4.28 -15.59 -1.19
CA ASP A 459 4.55 -14.47 -2.09
C ASP A 459 5.61 -14.82 -3.15
N GLU A 460 5.78 -13.95 -4.14
CA GLU A 460 6.76 -14.06 -5.21
C GLU A 460 8.22 -14.10 -4.74
N HIS A 461 8.49 -13.71 -3.50
CA HIS A 461 9.80 -13.76 -2.86
C HIS A 461 10.02 -15.02 -2.00
N GLY A 462 9.09 -15.98 -2.05
CA GLY A 462 9.17 -17.22 -1.27
C GLY A 462 8.95 -17.02 0.21
N ARG A 463 8.22 -15.96 0.61
CA ARG A 463 7.87 -15.68 1.99
C ARG A 463 6.44 -16.14 2.25
N LYS A 464 6.25 -16.74 3.42
CA LYS A 464 4.92 -17.06 3.92
C LYS A 464 4.30 -15.77 4.44
N ILE A 465 3.11 -15.47 3.94
CA ILE A 465 2.25 -14.37 4.36
C ILE A 465 0.96 -14.97 4.92
N THR A 466 0.37 -14.32 5.90
CA THR A 466 -0.89 -14.77 6.50
C THR A 466 -1.95 -13.69 6.47
N SER A 467 -3.21 -14.11 6.43
CA SER A 467 -4.38 -13.24 6.45
C SER A 467 -5.47 -13.87 7.30
N SER A 468 -6.14 -13.10 8.17
CA SER A 468 -7.31 -13.59 8.91
C SER A 468 -8.56 -13.75 8.03
N THR A 469 -8.57 -13.14 6.85
CA THR A 469 -9.76 -13.12 5.95
C THR A 469 -9.57 -13.94 4.68
N GLY A 470 -8.33 -14.22 4.29
CA GLY A 470 -7.97 -14.78 2.97
C GLY A 470 -8.13 -13.79 1.82
N ALA A 471 -8.71 -12.60 2.09
CA ALA A 471 -9.15 -11.64 1.10
C ALA A 471 -8.35 -10.31 1.12
N GLY A 472 -7.65 -10.04 2.22
CA GLY A 472 -6.76 -8.88 2.41
C GLY A 472 -5.86 -9.10 3.61
N ASP A 473 -4.97 -8.16 3.94
CA ASP A 473 -4.15 -8.24 5.15
C ASP A 473 -3.16 -9.36 5.21
N TRP A 474 -2.53 -9.57 4.06
CA TRP A 474 -1.39 -10.43 3.94
C TRP A 474 -0.19 -9.84 4.67
N ILE A 475 0.05 -10.33 5.89
CA ILE A 475 1.12 -9.87 6.76
C ILE A 475 2.30 -10.84 6.65
N HIS A 476 3.48 -10.31 6.36
CA HIS A 476 4.72 -11.05 6.52
C HIS A 476 5.18 -11.03 7.98
N LYS A 477 5.68 -12.16 8.49
CA LYS A 477 6.11 -12.33 9.90
C LYS A 477 5.00 -12.08 10.93
N ASP A 478 3.77 -12.43 10.61
CA ASP A 478 2.68 -12.50 11.59
C ASP A 478 2.93 -13.64 12.59
N SER A 479 3.56 -13.31 13.71
CA SER A 479 3.94 -14.32 14.72
C SER A 479 2.75 -14.77 15.55
N ALA A 480 1.71 -13.93 15.68
CA ALA A 480 0.49 -14.25 16.42
C ALA A 480 -0.32 -15.35 15.73
N ALA A 481 -0.29 -15.41 14.39
CA ALA A 481 -0.94 -16.47 13.62
C ALA A 481 -0.16 -17.80 13.57
N LYS A 482 0.95 -17.93 14.30
CA LYS A 482 1.87 -19.08 14.22
C LYS A 482 1.97 -19.82 15.55
N THR A 483 1.42 -21.02 15.60
CA THR A 483 1.55 -21.93 16.74
C THR A 483 2.74 -22.87 16.56
N ILE A 484 3.52 -23.05 17.63
CA ILE A 484 4.63 -24.02 17.69
C ILE A 484 4.29 -25.11 18.71
N TYR A 485 4.08 -26.33 18.24
CA TYR A 485 3.94 -27.52 19.08
C TYR A 485 5.30 -28.16 19.34
N SER A 486 5.57 -28.53 20.58
CA SER A 486 6.82 -29.18 21.01
C SER A 486 6.57 -30.08 22.22
N LEU A 487 7.50 -30.99 22.53
CA LEU A 487 7.45 -31.76 23.78
C LEU A 487 7.99 -30.92 24.93
N GLY A 488 7.23 -30.83 26.02
CA GLY A 488 7.67 -30.22 27.28
C GLY A 488 8.60 -31.15 28.06
N ALA A 489 9.07 -30.67 29.22
CA ALA A 489 10.00 -31.42 30.08
C ALA A 489 9.42 -32.77 30.57
N THR A 490 8.10 -32.87 30.70
CA THR A 490 7.39 -34.10 31.10
C THR A 490 7.13 -35.06 29.94
N GLY A 491 7.53 -34.71 28.71
CA GLY A 491 7.19 -35.45 27.50
C GLY A 491 5.77 -35.18 26.97
N ALA A 492 4.97 -34.35 27.65
CA ALA A 492 3.67 -33.92 27.14
C ALA A 492 3.80 -32.88 26.01
N VAL A 493 2.86 -32.86 25.07
CA VAL A 493 2.81 -31.82 24.04
C VAL A 493 2.37 -30.48 24.63
N ILE A 494 3.13 -29.44 24.33
CA ILE A 494 2.84 -28.05 24.65
C ILE A 494 2.83 -27.21 23.37
N SER A 495 2.00 -26.19 23.34
CA SER A 495 1.90 -25.17 22.30
C SER A 495 2.59 -23.89 22.75
N ARG A 496 3.07 -23.07 21.80
CA ARG A 496 3.55 -21.72 22.09
C ARG A 496 3.22 -20.78 20.94
N VAL A 497 2.81 -19.55 21.27
CA VAL A 497 2.64 -18.44 20.31
C VAL A 497 3.42 -17.24 20.80
N TYR A 498 4.06 -16.53 19.87
CA TYR A 498 4.92 -15.39 20.16
C TYR A 498 4.41 -14.16 19.42
N ASN A 499 4.62 -12.96 19.97
CA ASN A 499 4.47 -11.73 19.19
C ASN A 499 5.68 -11.53 18.25
N ASN A 500 5.65 -10.44 17.48
CA ASN A 500 6.68 -10.14 16.49
C ASN A 500 8.03 -9.75 17.13
N GLU A 501 8.00 -9.31 18.38
CA GLU A 501 9.17 -9.03 19.22
C GLU A 501 9.80 -10.30 19.81
N GLY A 502 9.19 -11.48 19.60
CA GLY A 502 9.66 -12.76 20.13
C GLY A 502 9.31 -12.98 21.60
N THR A 503 8.45 -12.14 22.19
CA THR A 503 7.86 -12.37 23.50
C THR A 503 6.79 -13.44 23.40
N LEU A 504 6.82 -14.39 24.32
CA LEU A 504 5.81 -15.43 24.45
C LEU A 504 4.49 -14.78 24.89
N ILE A 505 3.48 -14.87 24.03
CA ILE A 505 2.14 -14.33 24.31
C ILE A 505 1.14 -15.44 24.66
N LYS A 506 1.51 -16.71 24.48
CA LYS A 506 0.66 -17.87 24.75
C LYS A 506 1.47 -19.15 25.03
N ILE A 507 1.05 -19.93 26.03
CA ILE A 507 1.52 -21.30 26.34
C ILE A 507 0.33 -22.24 26.31
#